data_AF-A0A096M3A4-F1
#
_entry.id   AF-A0A096M3A4-F1
#
_cell.length_a   1.000
_cell.length_b   1.000
_cell.length_c   1.000
_cell.angle_alpha   90.00
_cell.angle_beta   90.00
_cell.angle_gamma   90.00
#
_symmetry.space_group_name_H-M   'P 1'
#
loop_
_entity.id
_entity.type
_entity.pdbx_description
1 polymer ?
#
loop_
_entity_poly.entity_id
_entity_poly.type
_entity_poly.pdbx_seq_one_letter_code
_entity_poly.pdbx_strand_id
1 'polypeptide(L)'
;PCIPAVQQVKPEGPLAWRYPDPPAEEEPQYPPNFELKIPEPAQSVSAVCGESSVRVEARKDLLGIGKPVLAADVTLGGCAATGKDAQAQIFIFESELHGCGSQLLDKDPTLLLQHLCVHPYTTLPLADSPVVRGREVSVSIECHYQRKHDFSSELLKPTWTPFSDSKNSEEIIY
;
A
#
# COMPACT_ATOMS: atom_id res chain seq x y z
N PRO A 1 15.89 -30.94 14.78
CA PRO A 1 15.86 -32.40 14.49
C PRO A 1 14.63 -32.76 13.65
N CYS A 2 14.87 -33.04 12.36
CA CYS A 2 13.85 -33.49 11.41
C CYS A 2 13.38 -34.91 11.77
N ILE A 3 12.06 -35.15 11.71
CA ILE A 3 11.39 -36.44 11.89
C ILE A 3 11.36 -37.16 10.52
N PRO A 4 11.47 -38.51 10.47
CA PRO A 4 11.85 -39.22 9.25
C PRO A 4 10.70 -39.44 8.26
N ALA A 5 11.08 -39.86 7.05
CA ALA A 5 10.24 -40.00 5.87
C ALA A 5 9.09 -41.01 6.04
N VAL A 6 7.88 -40.60 5.64
CA VAL A 6 6.70 -41.46 5.51
C VAL A 6 6.71 -42.12 4.12
N GLN A 7 6.53 -43.44 4.13
CA GLN A 7 6.40 -44.28 2.94
C GLN A 7 5.18 -43.85 2.12
N GLN A 8 5.40 -43.45 0.86
CA GLN A 8 4.35 -43.09 -0.09
C GLN A 8 3.66 -44.36 -0.60
N VAL A 9 2.37 -44.53 -0.30
CA VAL A 9 1.52 -45.53 -0.97
C VAL A 9 1.03 -44.93 -2.28
N LYS A 10 1.37 -45.55 -3.40
CA LYS A 10 0.97 -45.12 -4.75
C LYS A 10 -0.50 -45.50 -4.99
N PRO A 11 -1.42 -44.56 -5.28
CA PRO A 11 -2.77 -44.91 -5.68
C PRO A 11 -2.76 -45.45 -7.11
N GLU A 12 -3.41 -46.60 -7.30
CA GLU A 12 -3.50 -47.30 -8.58
C GLU A 12 -4.75 -46.84 -9.32
N GLY A 13 -4.57 -45.93 -10.29
CA GLY A 13 -5.61 -45.47 -11.21
C GLY A 13 -5.42 -44.01 -11.63
N PRO A 14 -5.83 -43.61 -12.85
CA PRO A 14 -5.82 -42.20 -13.22
C PRO A 14 -6.79 -41.44 -12.29
N LEU A 15 -6.28 -40.47 -11.55
CA LEU A 15 -7.06 -39.63 -10.64
C LEU A 15 -8.11 -38.87 -11.44
N ALA A 16 -9.37 -39.30 -11.37
CA ALA A 16 -10.51 -38.63 -12.01
C ALA A 16 -11.00 -37.38 -11.24
N TRP A 17 -10.15 -36.82 -10.38
CA TRP A 17 -10.51 -35.66 -9.57
C TRP A 17 -10.35 -34.38 -10.40
N ARG A 18 -11.41 -33.57 -10.44
CA ARG A 18 -11.37 -32.20 -10.94
C ARG A 18 -11.66 -31.26 -9.78
N TYR A 19 -10.99 -30.11 -9.79
CA TYR A 19 -11.23 -29.05 -8.83
C TYR A 19 -12.69 -28.58 -8.97
N PRO A 20 -13.47 -28.46 -7.87
CA PRO A 20 -14.82 -27.92 -7.93
C PRO A 20 -14.78 -26.49 -8.46
N ASP A 21 -15.78 -26.11 -9.26
CA ASP A 21 -15.92 -24.71 -9.67
C ASP A 21 -16.03 -23.83 -8.42
N PRO A 22 -15.32 -22.69 -8.37
CA PRO A 22 -15.44 -21.78 -7.25
C PRO A 22 -16.91 -21.38 -7.09
N PRO A 23 -17.43 -21.33 -5.86
CA PRO A 23 -18.79 -20.84 -5.64
C PRO A 23 -18.94 -19.47 -6.26
N ALA A 24 -20.14 -19.17 -6.78
CA ALA A 24 -20.44 -17.84 -7.28
C ALA A 24 -20.13 -16.82 -6.20
N GLU A 25 -19.38 -15.78 -6.55
CA GLU A 25 -19.03 -14.71 -5.62
C GLU A 25 -20.32 -13.99 -5.23
N GLU A 26 -20.81 -14.26 -4.02
CA GLU A 26 -22.00 -13.59 -3.47
C GLU A 26 -21.64 -12.16 -3.11
N GLU A 27 -22.46 -11.21 -3.58
CA GLU A 27 -22.32 -9.82 -3.17
C GLU A 27 -22.51 -9.73 -1.64
N PRO A 28 -21.63 -8.98 -0.94
CA PRO A 28 -21.73 -8.84 0.51
C PRO A 28 -23.08 -8.23 0.90
N GLN A 29 -23.88 -8.98 1.64
CA GLN A 29 -25.13 -8.47 2.22
C GLN A 29 -24.83 -7.64 3.47
N TYR A 30 -24.87 -6.32 3.30
CA TYR A 30 -24.75 -5.39 4.42
C TYR A 30 -26.08 -5.27 5.18
N PRO A 31 -26.05 -5.15 6.53
CA PRO A 31 -27.27 -4.92 7.31
C PRO A 31 -27.92 -3.57 6.92
N PRO A 32 -29.25 -3.41 7.12
CA PRO A 32 -30.02 -2.25 6.64
C PRO A 32 -29.60 -0.90 7.25
N ASN A 33 -28.77 -0.90 8.29
CA ASN A 33 -28.21 0.30 8.92
C ASN A 33 -26.67 0.29 8.93
N PHE A 34 -26.06 -0.32 7.91
CA PHE A 34 -24.61 -0.30 7.78
C PHE A 34 -24.14 1.08 7.33
N GLU A 35 -23.62 1.85 8.28
CA GLU A 35 -22.95 3.11 8.01
C GLU A 35 -21.45 2.81 7.78
N LEU A 36 -20.97 3.04 6.56
CA LEU A 36 -19.53 3.00 6.28
C LEU A 36 -18.87 4.16 7.02
N LYS A 37 -18.19 3.86 8.13
CA LYS A 37 -17.36 4.85 8.82
C LYS A 37 -16.16 5.18 7.95
N ILE A 38 -16.12 6.42 7.47
CA ILE A 38 -14.94 7.00 6.85
C ILE A 38 -13.87 7.12 7.96
N PRO A 39 -12.63 6.67 7.73
CA PRO A 39 -11.56 6.84 8.69
C PRO A 39 -11.38 8.33 9.01
N GLU A 40 -11.42 8.69 10.28
CA GLU A 40 -11.14 10.05 10.72
C GLU A 40 -9.62 10.32 10.63
N PRO A 41 -9.19 11.50 10.17
CA PRO A 41 -7.76 11.81 10.07
C PRO A 41 -7.10 11.69 11.45
N ALA A 42 -6.02 10.90 11.51
CA ALA A 42 -5.29 10.70 12.74
C ALA A 42 -4.66 12.03 13.20
N GLN A 43 -5.07 12.54 14.37
CA GLN A 43 -4.52 13.80 14.93
C GLN A 43 -3.01 13.72 15.24
N SER A 44 -2.45 12.51 15.24
CA SER A 44 -1.03 12.24 15.46
C SER A 44 -0.17 12.39 14.20
N VAL A 45 -0.79 12.49 13.01
CA VAL A 45 -0.07 12.56 11.72
C VAL A 45 -0.63 13.70 10.89
N SER A 46 0.26 14.55 10.38
CA SER A 46 -0.08 15.61 9.42
C SER A 46 0.80 15.48 8.19
N ALA A 47 0.22 15.63 7.01
CA ALA A 47 0.93 15.59 5.74
C ALA A 47 0.73 16.90 4.97
N VAL A 48 1.80 17.37 4.35
CA VAL A 48 1.83 18.51 3.44
C VAL A 48 2.23 17.99 2.07
N CYS A 49 1.27 18.01 1.14
CA CYS A 49 1.45 17.58 -0.24
C CYS A 49 1.99 18.76 -1.07
N GLY A 50 3.26 18.68 -1.50
CA GLY A 50 3.89 19.63 -2.41
C GLY A 50 3.69 19.24 -3.88
N GLU A 51 4.33 19.95 -4.80
CA GLU A 51 4.21 19.66 -6.25
C GLU A 51 4.98 18.41 -6.69
N SER A 52 6.15 18.14 -6.09
CA SER A 52 7.03 17.02 -6.44
C SER A 52 7.41 16.15 -5.23
N SER A 53 7.08 16.59 -4.02
CA SER A 53 7.41 15.91 -2.77
C SER A 53 6.27 15.99 -1.76
N VAL A 54 6.28 15.06 -0.80
CA VAL A 54 5.38 15.01 0.35
C VAL A 54 6.21 15.13 1.61
N ARG A 55 5.79 16.02 2.51
CA ARG A 55 6.36 16.14 3.85
C ARG A 55 5.35 15.66 4.87
N VAL A 56 5.75 14.67 5.66
CA VAL A 56 4.91 14.06 6.70
C VAL A 56 5.51 14.34 8.06
N GLU A 57 4.68 14.84 8.97
CA GLU A 57 5.02 15.10 10.35
C GLU A 57 4.18 14.18 11.24
N ALA A 58 4.88 13.35 12.02
CA ALA A 58 4.30 12.29 12.81
C ALA A 58 4.69 12.48 14.29
N ARG A 59 3.72 12.66 15.18
CA ARG A 59 3.99 12.76 16.63
C ARG A 59 4.62 11.49 17.15
N LYS A 60 5.59 11.57 18.06
CA LYS A 60 6.21 10.38 18.67
C LYS A 60 5.20 9.50 19.41
N ASP A 61 4.12 10.06 19.94
CA ASP A 61 2.98 9.28 20.47
C ASP A 61 1.96 8.98 19.37
N LEU A 62 2.38 8.26 18.32
CA LEU A 62 1.53 7.94 17.16
C LEU A 62 0.26 7.17 17.54
N LEU A 63 0.36 6.34 18.57
CA LEU A 63 -0.69 5.45 19.03
C LEU A 63 -1.63 6.10 20.06
N GLY A 64 -1.33 7.32 20.53
CA GLY A 64 -2.12 8.00 21.57
C GLY A 64 -2.12 7.29 22.92
N ILE A 65 -1.10 6.48 23.21
CA ILE A 65 -0.97 5.68 24.44
C ILE A 65 -0.05 6.35 25.47
N GLY A 66 0.46 7.56 25.18
CA GLY A 66 1.42 8.29 26.01
C GLY A 66 2.83 7.70 26.02
N LYS A 67 3.11 6.71 25.17
CA LYS A 67 4.45 6.11 25.03
C LYS A 67 5.01 6.45 23.65
N PRO A 68 6.17 7.14 23.58
CA PRO A 68 6.76 7.48 22.30
C PRO A 68 7.26 6.23 21.59
N VAL A 69 6.99 6.13 20.29
CA VAL A 69 7.55 5.10 19.42
C VAL A 69 8.99 5.44 19.04
N LEU A 70 9.81 4.42 18.78
CA LEU A 70 11.20 4.60 18.38
C LEU A 70 11.30 4.97 16.90
N ALA A 71 12.35 5.68 16.52
CA ALA A 71 12.56 6.06 15.12
C ALA A 71 12.77 4.85 14.19
N ALA A 72 13.32 3.75 14.72
CA ALA A 72 13.54 2.50 13.97
C ALA A 72 12.22 1.75 13.70
N ASP A 73 11.18 2.08 14.44
CA ASP A 73 9.88 1.39 14.45
C ASP A 73 8.84 2.14 13.57
N VAL A 74 9.24 3.26 12.96
CA VAL A 74 8.36 4.09 12.12
C VAL A 74 9.00 4.27 10.75
N THR A 75 8.23 3.97 9.71
CA THR A 75 8.68 4.14 8.33
C THR A 75 7.57 4.71 7.45
N LEU A 76 7.94 5.52 6.46
CA LEU A 76 7.03 5.99 5.42
C LEU A 76 7.22 5.13 4.18
N GLY A 77 6.31 4.19 3.92
CA GLY A 77 6.37 3.22 2.82
C GLY A 77 7.75 2.57 2.62
N GLY A 78 8.42 2.23 3.72
CA GLY A 78 9.76 1.61 3.73
C GLY A 78 10.94 2.58 3.89
N CYS A 79 10.72 3.90 3.86
CA CYS A 79 11.75 4.90 4.12
C CYS A 79 11.84 5.30 5.59
N ALA A 80 13.06 5.54 6.06
CA ALA A 80 13.33 6.06 7.40
C ALA A 80 13.01 7.57 7.50
N ALA A 81 12.84 8.06 8.74
CA ALA A 81 12.65 9.48 8.99
C ALA A 81 13.88 10.29 8.55
N THR A 82 13.66 11.35 7.78
CA THR A 82 14.71 12.31 7.38
C THR A 82 15.11 13.24 8.53
N GLY A 83 14.21 13.46 9.49
CA GLY A 83 14.48 14.33 10.64
C GLY A 83 13.66 13.98 11.87
N LYS A 84 14.05 14.59 12.99
CA LYS A 84 13.30 14.52 14.26
C LYS A 84 13.39 15.85 14.99
N ASP A 85 12.28 16.25 15.60
CA ASP A 85 12.23 17.40 16.50
C ASP A 85 12.03 16.90 17.94
N ALA A 86 12.96 17.27 18.83
CA ALA A 86 12.92 16.88 20.23
C ALA A 86 11.99 17.78 21.05
N GLN A 87 11.82 19.05 20.69
CA GLN A 87 10.93 19.98 21.38
C GLN A 87 9.47 19.69 21.01
N ALA A 88 9.19 19.58 19.71
CA ALA A 88 7.84 19.31 19.22
C ALA A 88 7.43 17.82 19.33
N GLN A 89 8.37 16.93 19.68
CA GLN A 89 8.15 15.49 19.81
C GLN A 89 7.56 14.88 18.53
N ILE A 90 8.13 15.22 17.37
CA ILE A 90 7.70 14.71 16.05
C ILE A 90 8.85 14.06 15.29
N PHE A 91 8.51 13.12 14.41
CA PHE A 91 9.31 12.62 13.30
C PHE A 91 8.93 13.37 12.04
N ILE A 92 9.94 13.66 11.22
CA ILE A 92 9.77 14.34 9.93
C ILE A 92 10.22 13.36 8.85
N PHE A 93 9.35 13.16 7.87
CA PHE A 93 9.63 12.41 6.66
C PHE A 93 9.47 13.34 5.47
N GLU A 94 10.39 13.22 4.53
CA GLU A 94 10.36 13.95 3.28
C GLU A 94 10.68 12.95 2.17
N SER A 95 9.76 12.82 1.21
CA SER A 95 9.91 11.90 0.09
C SER A 95 9.39 12.52 -1.18
N GLU A 96 9.99 12.15 -2.31
CA GLU A 96 9.42 12.42 -3.63
C GLU A 96 8.05 11.76 -3.78
N LEU A 97 7.19 12.31 -4.64
CA LEU A 97 5.83 11.79 -4.86
C LEU A 97 5.84 10.32 -5.27
N HIS A 98 6.77 9.90 -6.12
CA HIS A 98 6.90 8.50 -6.59
C HIS A 98 7.87 7.66 -5.74
N GLY A 99 8.36 8.23 -4.63
CA GLY A 99 9.31 7.60 -3.75
C GLY A 99 8.65 6.84 -2.61
N CYS A 100 9.45 6.08 -1.87
CA CYS A 100 9.04 5.50 -0.59
C CYS A 100 7.74 4.70 -0.65
N GLY A 101 7.61 3.84 -1.67
CA GLY A 101 6.48 2.90 -1.81
C GLY A 101 5.13 3.55 -2.09
N SER A 102 5.10 4.79 -2.58
CA SER A 102 3.86 5.44 -3.01
C SER A 102 3.22 4.74 -4.20
N GLN A 103 1.89 4.80 -4.26
CA GLN A 103 1.09 4.24 -5.32
C GLN A 103 0.29 5.37 -5.98
N LEU A 104 0.48 5.54 -7.29
CA LEU A 104 -0.33 6.46 -8.07
C LEU A 104 -1.58 5.71 -8.57
N LEU A 105 -2.74 6.27 -8.27
CA LEU A 105 -4.01 5.78 -8.77
C LEU A 105 -4.53 6.76 -9.83
N ASP A 106 -4.52 6.32 -11.09
CA ASP A 106 -5.13 7.04 -12.21
C ASP A 106 -6.66 6.91 -12.11
N LYS A 107 -7.24 7.75 -11.25
CA LYS A 107 -8.67 8.10 -11.26
C LYS A 107 -8.78 9.59 -11.57
N ASP A 108 -9.96 10.09 -11.91
CA ASP A 108 -10.20 11.53 -12.05
C ASP A 108 -10.88 12.05 -10.78
N PRO A 109 -10.24 12.93 -9.99
CA PRO A 109 -8.87 13.48 -10.12
C PRO A 109 -7.76 12.46 -9.79
N THR A 110 -6.53 12.67 -10.28
CA THR A 110 -5.40 11.75 -10.02
C THR A 110 -5.06 11.71 -8.54
N LEU A 111 -5.06 10.52 -7.95
CA LEU A 111 -4.83 10.31 -6.52
C LEU A 111 -3.44 9.70 -6.31
N LEU A 112 -2.67 10.26 -5.38
CA LEU A 112 -1.42 9.65 -4.93
C LEU A 112 -1.61 9.15 -3.50
N LEU A 113 -1.43 7.85 -3.32
CA LEU A 113 -1.58 7.18 -2.05
C LEU A 113 -0.20 6.79 -1.50
N GLN A 114 0.11 7.26 -0.30
CA GLN A 114 1.33 6.90 0.41
C GLN A 114 0.99 6.37 1.79
N HIS A 115 1.64 5.29 2.23
CA HIS A 115 1.32 4.65 3.50
C HIS A 115 2.41 4.94 4.52
N LEU A 116 2.04 5.54 5.65
CA LEU A 116 2.90 5.61 6.83
C LEU A 116 2.69 4.34 7.65
N CYS A 117 3.71 3.50 7.71
CA CYS A 117 3.67 2.25 8.47
C CYS A 117 4.39 2.43 9.81
N VAL A 118 3.64 2.22 10.88
CA VAL A 118 4.17 2.13 12.23
C VAL A 118 4.20 0.66 12.60
N HIS A 119 5.40 0.13 12.80
CA HIS A 119 5.59 -1.16 13.43
C HIS A 119 5.93 -0.90 14.89
N PRO A 120 4.96 -0.72 15.81
CA PRO A 120 5.30 -0.56 17.20
C PRO A 120 5.86 -1.89 17.69
N TYR A 121 7.20 -1.99 17.69
CA TYR A 121 7.90 -3.02 18.41
C TYR A 121 7.76 -2.66 19.90
N THR A 122 6.64 -3.03 20.49
CA THR A 122 6.56 -3.14 21.95
C THR A 122 7.40 -4.34 22.37
N THR A 123 8.72 -4.17 22.39
CA THR A 123 9.64 -5.09 23.04
C THR A 123 9.73 -4.71 24.51
N LEU A 124 8.67 -4.99 25.27
CA LEU A 124 8.92 -5.38 26.65
C LEU A 124 8.84 -6.91 26.66
N PRO A 125 9.97 -7.64 26.77
CA PRO A 125 9.90 -9.04 27.13
C PRO A 125 9.17 -9.10 28.48
N LEU A 126 7.93 -9.56 28.46
CA LEU A 126 7.31 -10.09 29.66
C LEU A 126 8.23 -11.21 30.10
N ALA A 127 8.89 -11.01 31.25
CA ALA A 127 9.87 -11.92 31.83
C ALA A 127 9.49 -13.38 31.52
N ASP A 128 10.37 -14.06 30.79
CA ASP A 128 10.32 -15.49 30.45
C ASP A 128 9.36 -15.99 29.34
N SER A 129 8.91 -15.16 28.38
CA SER A 129 8.23 -15.69 27.18
C SER A 129 8.84 -15.22 25.84
N PRO A 130 8.97 -16.10 24.83
CA PRO A 130 9.41 -15.73 23.48
C PRO A 130 8.31 -15.03 22.66
N VAL A 131 7.17 -14.70 23.26
CA VAL A 131 6.00 -14.17 22.56
C VAL A 131 6.12 -12.65 22.44
N VAL A 132 6.47 -12.19 21.24
CA VAL A 132 6.40 -10.76 20.87
C VAL A 132 4.95 -10.44 20.53
N ARG A 133 4.28 -9.65 21.37
CA ARG A 133 3.00 -9.03 21.02
C ARG A 133 3.28 -7.67 20.41
N GLY A 134 3.22 -7.57 19.08
CA GLY A 134 3.20 -6.30 18.35
C GLY A 134 1.90 -6.20 17.55
N ARG A 135 1.26 -5.02 17.56
CA ARG A 135 0.19 -4.70 16.60
C ARG A 135 0.76 -3.75 15.58
N GLU A 136 0.86 -4.16 14.33
CA GLU A 136 1.18 -3.23 13.26
C GLU A 136 0.06 -2.21 13.08
N VAL A 137 0.41 -0.94 12.93
CA VAL A 137 -0.53 0.15 12.70
C VAL A 137 -0.08 0.90 11.46
N SER A 138 -0.89 0.86 10.40
CA SER A 138 -0.65 1.61 9.17
C SER A 138 -1.62 2.80 9.09
N VAL A 139 -1.10 3.99 8.82
CA VAL A 139 -1.85 5.20 8.52
C VAL A 139 -1.68 5.50 7.04
N SER A 140 -2.77 5.54 6.28
CA SER A 140 -2.74 5.97 4.88
C SER A 140 -2.75 7.48 4.79
N ILE A 141 -1.89 8.03 3.94
CA ILE A 141 -1.79 9.45 3.58
C ILE A 141 -2.17 9.55 2.11
N GLU A 142 -3.13 10.41 1.80
CA GLU A 142 -3.62 10.58 0.44
C GLU A 142 -3.41 12.03 0.01
N CYS A 143 -2.75 12.22 -1.12
CA CYS A 143 -2.54 13.50 -1.76
C CYS A 143 -3.32 13.53 -3.08
N HIS A 144 -4.23 14.48 -3.23
CA HIS A 144 -5.10 14.61 -4.39
C HIS A 144 -4.53 15.67 -5.34
N TYR A 145 -4.28 15.31 -6.59
CA TYR A 145 -3.74 16.22 -7.60
C TYR A 145 -4.69 16.34 -8.79
N GLN A 146 -5.08 17.57 -9.11
CA GLN A 146 -5.89 17.82 -10.29
C GLN A 146 -5.02 17.81 -11.55
N ARG A 147 -5.43 17.02 -12.55
CA ARG A 147 -4.79 17.01 -13.86
C ARG A 147 -5.13 18.32 -14.57
N LYS A 148 -4.13 19.17 -14.81
CA LYS A 148 -4.29 20.47 -15.50
C LYS A 148 -4.53 20.36 -17.02
N HIS A 149 -4.93 19.20 -17.52
CA HIS A 149 -5.13 19.02 -18.96
C HIS A 149 -6.62 18.96 -19.28
N ASP A 150 -7.16 20.09 -19.71
CA ASP A 150 -8.35 20.10 -20.56
C ASP A 150 -7.97 19.44 -21.87
N PHE A 151 -8.13 18.13 -21.98
CA PHE A 151 -8.28 17.51 -23.29
C PHE A 151 -9.68 17.88 -23.81
N SER A 152 -9.87 19.16 -24.16
CA SER A 152 -10.94 19.51 -25.08
C SER A 152 -10.64 18.72 -26.36
N SER A 153 -11.53 17.81 -26.72
CA SER A 153 -11.41 16.91 -27.86
C SER A 153 -11.51 17.65 -29.21
N GLU A 154 -11.06 18.90 -29.29
CA GLU A 154 -10.80 19.59 -30.53
C GLU A 154 -9.31 19.50 -30.87
N LEU A 155 -8.99 18.43 -31.61
CA LEU A 155 -8.01 18.41 -32.69
C LEU A 155 -6.52 18.45 -32.34
N LEU A 156 -6.04 17.50 -31.54
CA LEU A 156 -4.68 16.99 -31.71
C LEU A 156 -4.75 15.57 -32.26
N LYS A 157 -4.72 15.45 -33.59
CA LYS A 157 -4.42 14.17 -34.23
C LYS A 157 -3.00 13.77 -33.81
N PRO A 158 -2.79 12.63 -33.16
CA PRO A 158 -1.43 12.19 -32.85
C PRO A 158 -0.67 11.99 -34.16
N THR A 159 0.44 12.70 -34.33
CA THR A 159 1.32 12.57 -35.51
C THR A 159 2.02 11.21 -35.55
N TRP A 160 2.07 10.51 -34.41
CA TRP A 160 2.64 9.18 -34.29
C TRP A 160 1.52 8.15 -34.35
N THR A 161 1.54 7.28 -35.35
CA THR A 161 0.72 6.07 -35.38
C THR A 161 1.37 5.02 -34.49
N PRO A 162 0.65 4.47 -33.50
CA PRO A 162 1.16 3.38 -32.69
C PRO A 162 1.45 2.16 -33.57
N PHE A 163 2.49 1.41 -33.24
CA PHE A 163 2.91 0.22 -33.99
C PHE A 163 1.81 -0.84 -34.16
N SER A 164 0.75 -0.79 -33.34
CA SER A 164 -0.43 -1.65 -33.49
C SER A 164 -1.27 -1.37 -34.74
N ASP A 165 -1.12 -0.19 -35.35
CA ASP A 165 -1.84 0.19 -36.59
C ASP A 165 -1.05 -0.13 -37.87
N SER A 166 0.20 -0.58 -37.78
CA SER A 166 0.91 -1.07 -38.97
C SER A 166 0.40 -2.47 -39.30
N LYS A 167 -0.51 -2.54 -40.28
CA LYS A 167 -0.88 -3.79 -40.95
C LYS A 167 0.38 -4.54 -41.37
N ASN A 168 0.64 -5.67 -40.71
CA ASN A 168 1.71 -6.60 -41.07
C ASN A 168 1.52 -6.99 -42.54
N SER A 169 2.43 -6.56 -43.41
CA SER A 169 2.58 -7.16 -44.74
C SER A 169 3.51 -8.35 -44.60
N GLU A 170 2.97 -9.56 -44.74
CA GLU A 170 3.78 -10.76 -44.88
C GLU A 170 4.63 -10.64 -46.16
N GLU A 171 5.95 -10.68 -46.00
CA GLU A 171 6.88 -10.76 -47.13
C GLU A 171 7.04 -12.23 -47.52
N ILE A 172 6.43 -12.61 -48.66
CA ILE A 172 6.67 -13.91 -49.29
C ILE A 172 7.95 -13.77 -50.11
N ILE A 173 9.05 -14.34 -49.62
CA ILE A 173 10.29 -14.49 -50.38
C ILE A 173 10.16 -15.74 -51.28
N TYR A 174 10.37 -15.57 -52.58
CA TYR A 174 10.51 -16.66 -53.56
C TYR A 174 11.98 -16.89 -53.89
#